data_AF-A0A0M2F0P9-F1
#
_entry.id   AF-A0A0M2F0P9-F1
#
_cell.length_a   1.000
_cell.length_b   1.000
_cell.length_c   1.000
_cell.angle_alpha   90.00
_cell.angle_beta   90.00
_cell.angle_gamma   90.00
#
_symmetry.space_group_name_H-M   'P 1'
#
loop_
_entity.id
_entity.type
_entity.pdbx_description
1 polymer ?
#
loop_
_entity_poly.entity_id
_entity_poly.type
_entity_poly.pdbx_seq_one_letter_code
_entity_poly.pdbx_strand_id
1 'polypeptide(L)'
;MILVRAENIKSNTWLASLSRGDYGIGMTFVHLAIAFLLAAINYFFLGRLGNGSIWVGYFVIAIMVFYGIYVANIGMGFWRLARKLSEVKTFLLRFLAAVCVMVGISAIFNGLALVFTLLAA
;
A
#
# COMPACT_ATOMS: atom_id res chain seq x y z
N MET A 1 27.64 -2.19 28.32
CA MET A 1 26.75 -1.42 27.44
C MET A 1 25.46 -2.20 27.28
N ILE A 2 24.47 -1.91 28.12
CA ILE A 2 23.15 -2.56 28.05
C ILE A 2 22.47 -1.97 26.81
N LEU A 3 22.33 -2.76 25.75
CA LEU A 3 21.41 -2.47 24.67
C LEU A 3 20.01 -2.51 25.27
N VAL A 4 19.55 -1.36 25.77
CA VAL A 4 18.14 -1.11 26.02
C VAL A 4 17.48 -1.26 24.64
N ARG A 5 17.01 -2.48 24.35
CA ARG A 5 16.05 -2.73 23.28
C ARG A 5 14.96 -1.72 23.52
N ALA A 6 14.85 -0.71 22.66
CA ALA A 6 13.81 0.29 22.72
C ALA A 6 12.46 -0.45 22.74
N GLU A 7 11.94 -0.64 23.94
CA GLU A 7 10.60 -1.13 24.14
C GLU A 7 9.68 -0.06 23.57
N ASN A 8 9.08 -0.43 22.45
CA ASN A 8 7.65 -0.30 22.32
C ASN A 8 7.11 1.15 22.26
N ILE A 9 7.60 1.96 21.32
CA ILE A 9 6.68 2.83 20.60
C ILE A 9 5.95 1.94 19.58
N LYS A 10 5.09 1.03 20.05
CA LYS A 10 4.05 0.49 19.16
C LYS A 10 3.16 1.67 18.83
N SER A 11 3.41 2.32 17.69
CA SER A 11 2.43 3.26 17.16
C SER A 11 1.10 2.50 17.07
N ASN A 12 0.07 3.00 17.76
CA ASN A 12 -1.29 2.45 17.76
C ASN A 12 -1.99 2.64 16.40
N THR A 13 -1.25 3.05 15.37
CA THR A 13 -1.77 3.21 14.02
C THR A 13 -1.97 1.83 13.39
N TRP A 14 -3.18 1.61 12.87
CA TRP A 14 -3.58 0.37 12.20
C TRP A 14 -2.63 0.03 11.03
N LEU A 15 -2.16 1.05 10.29
CA LEU A 15 -1.20 0.89 9.18
C LEU A 15 0.16 0.33 9.63
N ALA A 16 0.67 0.75 10.79
CA ALA A 16 1.91 0.22 11.34
C ALA A 16 1.73 -1.22 11.84
N SER A 17 0.58 -1.53 12.44
CA SER A 17 0.26 -2.90 12.83
C SER A 17 0.18 -3.83 11.61
N LEU A 18 -0.32 -3.32 10.47
CA LEU A 18 -0.33 -4.01 9.19
C LEU A 18 1.07 -4.26 8.64
N SER A 19 1.92 -3.25 8.59
CA SER A 19 3.28 -3.39 8.08
C SER A 19 4.19 -4.26 8.95
N ARG A 20 3.88 -4.38 10.25
CA ARG A 20 4.54 -5.32 11.16
C ARG A 20 4.08 -6.76 10.98
N GLY A 21 2.94 -6.98 10.33
CA GLY A 21 2.30 -8.29 10.19
C GLY A 21 1.55 -8.72 11.45
N ASP A 22 1.16 -7.79 12.31
CA ASP A 22 0.49 -8.08 13.59
C ASP A 22 -0.92 -8.67 13.38
N TYR A 23 -1.55 -8.40 12.23
CA TYR A 23 -2.87 -8.93 11.86
C TYR A 23 -2.86 -10.41 11.44
N GLY A 24 -1.69 -11.00 11.18
CA GLY A 24 -1.59 -12.35 10.63
C GLY A 24 -1.94 -12.45 9.14
N ILE A 25 -1.77 -13.64 8.57
CA ILE A 25 -1.83 -13.87 7.12
C ILE A 25 -3.23 -13.62 6.57
N GLY A 26 -4.26 -14.25 7.17
CA GLY A 26 -5.63 -14.16 6.68
C GLY A 26 -6.15 -12.72 6.61
N MET A 27 -5.98 -11.95 7.69
CA MET A 27 -6.40 -10.54 7.70
C MET A 27 -5.56 -9.67 6.77
N THR A 28 -4.27 -9.96 6.58
CA THR A 28 -3.44 -9.22 5.61
C THR A 28 -3.92 -9.46 4.17
N PHE A 29 -4.44 -10.66 3.86
CA PHE A 29 -5.14 -10.92 2.59
C PHE A 29 -6.47 -10.17 2.47
N VAL A 30 -7.23 -10.00 3.55
CA VAL A 30 -8.43 -9.13 3.53
C VAL A 30 -8.03 -7.69 3.19
N HIS A 31 -6.96 -7.16 3.79
CA HIS A 31 -6.44 -5.84 3.45
C HIS A 31 -6.01 -5.75 1.97
N LEU A 32 -5.42 -6.82 1.41
CA LEU A 32 -5.10 -6.89 -0.01
C LEU A 32 -6.36 -6.85 -0.89
N ALA A 33 -7.42 -7.57 -0.53
CA ALA A 33 -8.69 -7.53 -1.25
C ALA A 33 -9.31 -6.12 -1.22
N ILE A 34 -9.27 -5.44 -0.08
CA ILE A 34 -9.70 -4.04 0.06
C ILE A 34 -8.86 -3.13 -0.83
N ALA A 35 -7.54 -3.36 -0.90
CA ALA A 35 -6.68 -2.59 -1.79
C ALA A 35 -7.05 -2.78 -3.27
N PHE A 36 -7.39 -3.99 -3.71
CA PHE A 36 -7.88 -4.22 -5.08
C PHE A 36 -9.19 -3.47 -5.36
N LEU A 37 -10.11 -3.43 -4.41
CA LEU A 37 -11.34 -2.64 -4.54
C LEU A 37 -11.00 -1.14 -4.68
N LEU A 38 -10.07 -0.63 -3.88
CA LEU A 38 -9.63 0.75 -3.96
C LEU A 38 -8.96 1.06 -5.31
N ALA A 39 -8.18 0.13 -5.86
CA ALA A 39 -7.59 0.25 -7.19
C ALA A 39 -8.66 0.34 -8.29
N ALA A 40 -9.71 -0.49 -8.21
CA ALA A 40 -10.82 -0.46 -9.16
C ALA A 40 -11.58 0.88 -9.10
N ILE A 41 -11.86 1.38 -7.89
CA ILE A 41 -12.47 2.69 -7.68
C ILE A 41 -11.59 3.79 -8.30
N ASN A 42 -10.29 3.76 -8.02
CA ASN A 42 -9.35 4.75 -8.54
C ASN A 42 -9.31 4.77 -10.08
N TYR A 43 -9.29 3.58 -10.71
CA TYR A 43 -9.32 3.45 -12.17
C TYR A 43 -10.59 4.04 -12.78
N PHE A 44 -11.74 3.81 -12.16
CA PHE A 44 -13.01 4.39 -12.59
C PHE A 44 -13.00 5.93 -12.57
N PHE A 45 -12.45 6.55 -11.52
CA PHE A 45 -12.35 8.00 -11.43
C PHE A 45 -11.28 8.60 -12.36
N LEU A 46 -10.18 7.89 -12.61
CA LEU A 46 -9.18 8.30 -13.59
C LEU A 46 -9.81 8.48 -14.98
N GLY A 47 -10.73 7.59 -15.38
CA GLY A 47 -11.48 7.70 -16.63
C GLY A 47 -12.42 8.91 -16.70
N ARG A 48 -12.72 9.57 -15.57
CA ARG A 48 -13.57 10.78 -15.51
C ARG A 48 -12.77 12.09 -15.52
N LEU A 49 -11.43 12.03 -15.56
CA LEU A 49 -10.60 13.24 -15.65
C LEU A 49 -10.85 14.04 -16.93
N GLY A 50 -11.24 13.38 -18.02
CA GLY A 50 -11.60 14.03 -19.29
C GLY A 50 -12.79 14.99 -19.20
N ASN A 51 -13.55 14.98 -18.11
CA ASN A 51 -14.66 15.91 -17.89
C ASN A 51 -14.23 17.29 -17.37
N GLY A 52 -12.92 17.56 -17.26
CA GLY A 52 -12.37 18.89 -16.93
C GLY A 52 -12.51 19.33 -15.47
N SER A 53 -12.96 18.45 -14.58
CA SER A 53 -13.11 18.80 -13.16
C SER A 53 -11.79 18.65 -12.40
N ILE A 54 -11.16 19.79 -12.07
CA ILE A 54 -9.93 19.87 -11.26
C ILE A 54 -10.09 19.15 -9.90
N TRP A 55 -11.28 19.25 -9.29
CA TRP A 55 -11.60 18.57 -8.03
C TRP A 55 -11.50 17.04 -8.14
N VAL A 56 -11.92 16.46 -9.27
CA VAL A 56 -11.78 15.02 -9.53
C VAL A 56 -10.29 14.65 -9.67
N GLY A 57 -9.49 15.54 -10.27
CA GLY A 57 -8.04 15.43 -10.34
C GLY A 57 -7.38 15.27 -8.97
N TYR A 58 -7.62 16.21 -8.06
CA TYR A 58 -7.06 16.14 -6.71
C TYR A 58 -7.54 14.91 -5.93
N PHE A 59 -8.81 14.52 -6.10
CA PHE A 59 -9.35 13.33 -5.45
C PHE A 59 -8.65 12.05 -5.92
N VAL A 60 -8.42 11.90 -7.23
CA VAL A 60 -7.69 10.74 -7.80
C VAL A 60 -6.25 10.70 -7.29
N ILE A 61 -5.56 11.85 -7.23
CA ILE A 61 -4.20 11.94 -6.68
C ILE A 61 -4.16 11.46 -5.22
N ALA A 62 -5.08 11.96 -4.39
CA ALA A 62 -5.15 11.58 -2.98
C ALA A 62 -5.38 10.07 -2.81
N ILE A 63 -6.28 9.48 -3.62
CA ILE A 63 -6.53 8.04 -3.62
C ILE A 63 -5.29 7.26 -4.08
N MET A 64 -4.61 7.67 -5.16
CA MET A 64 -3.41 7.00 -5.67
C MET A 64 -2.30 6.94 -4.63
N VAL A 65 -2.02 8.07 -3.98
CA VAL A 65 -0.96 8.15 -2.97
C VAL A 65 -1.34 7.32 -1.74
N PHE A 66 -2.57 7.42 -1.25
CA PHE A 66 -3.04 6.61 -0.14
C PHE A 66 -3.00 5.11 -0.45
N TYR A 67 -3.52 4.71 -1.61
CA TYR A 67 -3.45 3.35 -2.12
C TYR A 67 -2.00 2.84 -2.17
N GLY A 68 -1.08 3.65 -2.70
CA GLY A 68 0.32 3.28 -2.82
C GLY A 68 0.98 3.03 -1.46
N ILE A 69 0.77 3.94 -0.51
CA ILE A 69 1.23 3.76 0.89
C ILE A 69 0.62 2.49 1.48
N TYR A 70 -0.69 2.30 1.31
CA TYR A 70 -1.41 1.17 1.90
C TYR A 70 -0.91 -0.18 1.37
N VAL A 71 -0.78 -0.34 0.05
CA VAL A 71 -0.29 -1.58 -0.58
C VAL A 71 1.17 -1.87 -0.23
N ALA A 72 2.03 -0.84 -0.14
CA ALA A 72 3.40 -1.04 0.31
C ALA A 72 3.45 -1.57 1.75
N ASN A 73 2.57 -1.08 2.63
CA ASN A 73 2.47 -1.59 4.01
C ASN A 73 1.92 -3.03 4.07
N ILE A 74 0.96 -3.40 3.21
CA ILE A 74 0.51 -4.79 3.05
C ILE A 74 1.69 -5.69 2.64
N GLY A 75 2.48 -5.26 1.65
CA GLY A 75 3.67 -5.98 1.20
C GLY A 75 4.70 -6.20 2.31
N MET A 76 5.00 -5.17 3.10
CA MET A 76 5.86 -5.30 4.28
C MET A 76 5.29 -6.27 5.32
N GLY A 77 3.98 -6.27 5.53
CA GLY A 77 3.29 -7.22 6.41
C GLY A 77 3.48 -8.66 5.95
N PHE A 78 3.22 -8.95 4.67
CA PHE A 78 3.44 -10.26 4.06
C PHE A 78 4.91 -10.70 4.16
N TRP A 79 5.86 -9.80 3.90
CA TRP A 79 7.28 -10.10 4.00
C TRP A 79 7.68 -10.61 5.39
N ARG A 80 7.15 -9.96 6.44
CA ARG A 80 7.43 -10.35 7.83
C ARG A 80 6.75 -11.65 8.22
N LEU A 81 5.52 -11.86 7.74
CA LEU A 81 4.73 -13.07 7.98
C LEU A 81 5.32 -14.30 7.27
N ALA A 82 5.95 -14.11 6.11
CA ALA A 82 6.58 -15.19 5.35
C ALA A 82 7.64 -15.94 6.17
N ARG A 83 8.31 -15.28 7.14
CA ARG A 83 9.31 -15.91 8.01
C ARG A 83 8.77 -17.01 8.94
N LYS A 84 7.45 -17.16 9.05
CA LYS A 84 6.77 -18.12 9.93
C LYS A 84 6.18 -19.32 9.19
N LEU A 85 6.49 -19.50 7.89
CA LEU A 85 5.86 -20.48 7.02
C LEU A 85 6.86 -21.51 6.48
N SER A 86 6.35 -22.58 5.84
CA SER A 86 7.16 -23.55 5.09
C SER A 86 7.84 -22.91 3.88
N GLU A 87 8.88 -23.55 3.33
CA GLU A 87 9.73 -22.98 2.26
C GLU A 87 8.94 -22.51 1.04
N VAL A 88 8.07 -23.36 0.48
CA VAL A 88 7.26 -23.02 -0.71
C VAL A 88 6.34 -21.83 -0.45
N LYS A 89 5.65 -21.83 0.71
CA LYS A 89 4.73 -20.75 1.10
C LYS A 89 5.50 -19.45 1.38
N THR A 90 6.70 -19.55 1.94
CA THR A 90 7.60 -18.42 2.18
C THR A 90 8.01 -17.75 0.88
N PHE A 91 8.41 -18.55 -0.12
CA PHE A 91 8.78 -18.03 -1.44
C PHE A 91 7.62 -17.27 -2.09
N LEU A 92 6.44 -17.90 -2.18
CA LEU A 92 5.24 -17.28 -2.75
C LEU A 92 4.85 -15.98 -2.03
N LEU A 93 4.88 -15.98 -0.70
CA LEU A 93 4.49 -14.82 0.08
C LEU A 93 5.50 -13.67 0.00
N ARG A 94 6.81 -13.98 -0.14
CA ARG A 94 7.85 -12.97 -0.40
C ARG A 94 7.76 -12.40 -1.80
N PHE A 95 7.47 -13.23 -2.80
CA PHE A 95 7.22 -12.76 -4.16
C PHE A 95 6.02 -11.81 -4.19
N LEU A 96 4.89 -12.22 -3.61
CA LEU A 96 3.71 -11.38 -3.49
C LEU A 96 4.00 -10.08 -2.73
N ALA A 97 4.76 -10.16 -1.63
CA ALA A 97 5.18 -8.99 -0.86
C ALA A 97 5.99 -8.00 -1.72
N ALA A 98 6.96 -8.49 -2.48
CA ALA A 98 7.77 -7.67 -3.37
C ALA A 98 6.91 -6.99 -4.46
N VAL A 99 5.99 -7.74 -5.07
CA VAL A 99 5.04 -7.19 -6.05
C VAL A 99 4.19 -6.09 -5.41
N CYS A 100 3.65 -6.31 -4.21
CA CYS A 100 2.86 -5.29 -3.50
C CYS A 100 3.67 -4.01 -3.24
N VAL A 101 4.92 -4.14 -2.75
CA VAL A 101 5.77 -2.98 -2.51
C VAL A 101 6.07 -2.21 -3.80
N MET A 102 6.40 -2.92 -4.88
CA MET A 102 6.65 -2.30 -6.20
C MET A 102 5.41 -1.56 -6.71
N VAL A 103 4.24 -2.21 -6.70
CA VAL A 103 2.96 -1.59 -7.10
C VAL A 103 2.64 -0.37 -6.25
N GLY A 104 2.86 -0.45 -4.93
CA GLY A 104 2.62 0.66 -4.02
C GLY A 104 3.49 1.87 -4.33
N ILE A 105 4.80 1.65 -4.53
CA ILE A 105 5.74 2.71 -4.90
C ILE A 105 5.38 3.32 -6.26
N SER A 106 5.11 2.49 -7.27
CA SER A 106 4.70 2.96 -8.60
C SER A 106 3.43 3.81 -8.54
N ALA A 107 2.45 3.44 -7.71
CA ALA A 107 1.23 4.22 -7.54
C ALA A 107 1.49 5.62 -6.93
N ILE A 108 2.42 5.73 -5.97
CA ILE A 108 2.82 7.03 -5.40
C ILE A 108 3.45 7.91 -6.49
N PHE A 109 4.38 7.36 -7.28
CA PHE A 109 5.01 8.10 -8.37
C PHE A 109 3.99 8.52 -9.45
N ASN A 110 3.04 7.66 -9.79
CA ASN A 110 1.97 8.01 -10.74
C ASN A 110 1.07 9.13 -10.20
N GLY A 111 0.73 9.10 -8.90
CA GLY A 111 -0.01 10.18 -8.25
C GLY A 111 0.75 11.51 -8.29
N LEU A 112 2.06 11.49 -8.01
CA LEU A 112 2.93 12.67 -8.11
C LEU A 112 3.05 13.17 -9.55
N ALA A 113 3.20 12.28 -10.53
CA ALA A 113 3.24 12.65 -11.94
C ALA A 113 1.96 13.37 -12.36
N LEU A 114 0.81 12.88 -11.90
CA LEU A 114 -0.49 13.49 -12.16
C LEU A 114 -0.60 14.91 -11.57
N VAL A 115 0.00 15.17 -10.40
CA VAL A 115 0.11 16.55 -9.85
C VAL A 115 0.80 17.48 -10.84
N PHE A 116 1.95 17.06 -11.38
CA PHE A 116 2.68 17.87 -12.35
C PHE A 116 1.90 18.07 -13.65
N THR A 117 1.19 17.05 -14.12
CA THR A 117 0.32 17.16 -15.29
C THR A 117 -0.80 18.19 -15.07
N LEU A 118 -1.43 18.21 -13.90
CA LEU A 118 -2.50 19.17 -13.58
C LEU A 118 -1.99 20.59 -13.36
N LEU A 119 -0.76 20.77 -12.87
CA LEU A 119 -0.15 22.10 -12.71
C LEU A 119 0.33 22.71 -14.04
N ALA A 120 0.58 21.86 -15.04
CA ALA A 120 1.02 22.27 -16.37
C ALA A 120 -0.12 22.49 -17.38
N ALA A 121 -1.36 22.14 -17.00
CA ALA A 121 -2.58 22.29 -17.79
C ALA A 121 -3.34 23.57 -17.40
#